data_AF-A0A0V0QWV8-F1
#
_entry.id   AF-A0A0V0QWV8-F1
#
_cell.length_a   1.000
_cell.length_b   1.000
_cell.length_c   1.000
_cell.angle_alpha   90.00
_cell.angle_beta   90.00
_cell.angle_gamma   90.00
#
_symmetry.space_group_name_H-M   'P 1'
#
loop_
_entity.id
_entity.type
_entity.pdbx_description
1 polymer ?
#
loop_
_entity_poly.entity_id
_entity_poly.type
_entity_poly.pdbx_seq_one_letter_code
_entity_poly.pdbx_strand_id
1 'polypeptide(L)'
;MDLNTNENYIQNKAIEIENTNKYSIVTGDRDQDILTIYTFQYNGDGEIQDVCLETYSDQFGDVGINFFGSLEFGVINQDFVWVKGDNYNDSYKTVIFFANPLDCQVYRNPDDNNIYQYQLDHFGKSHIFHTYYSNQTVSLIASSSLINGKMCPQFCATCIDFENCDSCVSANVQRNVNNQCLCPDKYYQDQTSDDCLECPQYCEICYDSSTCQSCISSDGERDVSILCNCKDGYYQDIGSDNCLDMSELYWARWGKRCIKFMLMQVRLIS
;
A
#
# COMPACT_ATOMS: atom_id res chain seq x y z
N MET A 1 -41.67 7.56 -10.83
CA MET A 1 -40.48 8.42 -10.95
C MET A 1 -40.05 8.40 -12.40
N ASP A 2 -40.09 9.54 -13.07
CA ASP A 2 -39.60 9.70 -14.44
C ASP A 2 -38.06 9.84 -14.37
N LEU A 3 -37.32 8.75 -14.61
CA LEU A 3 -35.85 8.74 -14.64
C LEU A 3 -35.34 9.27 -15.99
N ASN A 4 -35.81 10.45 -16.40
CA ASN A 4 -35.73 10.93 -17.78
C ASN A 4 -34.58 11.94 -18.03
N THR A 5 -33.54 11.94 -17.21
CA THR A 5 -32.36 12.78 -17.40
C THR A 5 -31.18 11.93 -17.89
N ASN A 6 -30.72 12.24 -19.12
CA ASN A 6 -29.62 11.58 -19.84
C ASN A 6 -28.24 11.66 -19.15
N GLU A 7 -28.14 12.11 -17.89
CA GLU A 7 -26.88 12.24 -17.15
C GLU A 7 -26.80 11.36 -15.90
N ASN A 8 -27.79 10.51 -15.63
CA ASN A 8 -27.68 9.54 -14.55
C ASN A 8 -26.84 8.34 -15.00
N TYR A 9 -25.53 8.40 -14.74
CA TYR A 9 -24.60 7.27 -14.84
C TYR A 9 -24.80 6.23 -13.71
N ILE A 10 -25.90 6.35 -12.95
CA ILE A 10 -26.24 5.47 -11.83
C ILE A 10 -26.45 4.05 -12.37
N GLN A 11 -25.69 3.10 -11.84
CA GLN A 11 -25.96 1.69 -12.10
C GLN A 11 -27.21 1.27 -11.33
N ASN A 12 -28.38 1.54 -11.91
CA ASN A 12 -29.66 1.08 -11.39
C ASN A 12 -29.80 -0.45 -11.59
N LYS A 13 -29.11 -1.21 -10.75
CA LYS A 13 -29.16 -2.68 -10.73
C LYS A 13 -29.76 -3.13 -9.41
N ALA A 14 -30.72 -4.04 -9.46
CA ALA A 14 -31.13 -4.79 -8.27
C ALA A 14 -30.04 -5.80 -7.92
N ILE A 15 -29.53 -5.74 -6.68
CA ILE A 15 -28.51 -6.66 -6.17
C ILE A 15 -29.16 -7.56 -5.12
N GLU A 16 -29.02 -8.88 -5.30
CA GLU A 16 -29.53 -9.87 -4.36
C GLU A 16 -28.76 -9.81 -3.04
N ILE A 17 -29.47 -9.89 -1.92
CA ILE A 17 -28.89 -9.96 -0.59
C ILE A 17 -28.55 -11.41 -0.29
N GLU A 18 -27.29 -11.68 0.02
CA GLU A 18 -26.76 -13.03 0.16
C GLU A 18 -27.58 -13.90 1.12
N ASN A 19 -27.83 -15.15 0.71
CA ASN A 19 -28.60 -16.14 1.48
C ASN A 19 -30.05 -15.70 1.78
N THR A 20 -30.63 -14.84 0.93
CA THR A 20 -32.04 -14.44 0.99
C THR A 20 -32.66 -14.45 -0.41
N ASN A 21 -33.97 -14.22 -0.50
CA ASN A 21 -34.68 -13.93 -1.76
C ASN A 21 -35.04 -12.44 -1.89
N LYS A 22 -34.25 -11.57 -1.23
CA LYS A 22 -34.45 -10.13 -1.17
C LYS A 22 -33.43 -9.42 -2.06
N TYR A 23 -33.81 -8.29 -2.60
CA TYR A 23 -33.03 -7.48 -3.52
C TYR A 23 -33.03 -6.04 -3.05
N SER A 24 -31.89 -5.38 -3.12
CA SER A 24 -31.74 -3.96 -2.81
C SER A 24 -31.42 -3.15 -4.06
N ILE A 25 -31.98 -1.95 -4.13
CA ILE A 25 -31.73 -0.93 -5.13
C ILE A 25 -31.40 0.36 -4.39
N VAL A 26 -30.32 1.00 -4.82
CA VAL A 26 -29.97 2.36 -4.37
C VAL A 26 -30.01 3.29 -5.57
N THR A 27 -30.77 4.38 -5.44
CA THR A 27 -30.89 5.41 -6.48
C THR A 27 -30.58 6.78 -5.90
N GLY A 28 -30.10 7.69 -6.75
CA GLY A 28 -29.87 9.08 -6.40
C GLY A 28 -30.55 10.04 -7.36
N ASP A 29 -30.94 11.21 -6.86
CA ASP A 29 -31.37 12.36 -7.66
C ASP A 29 -30.40 13.52 -7.38
N ARG A 30 -29.64 13.88 -8.41
CA ARG A 30 -28.65 14.96 -8.37
C ARG A 30 -29.25 16.34 -8.17
N ASP A 31 -30.40 16.61 -8.79
CA ASP A 31 -31.00 17.95 -8.76
C ASP A 31 -31.73 18.20 -7.43
N GLN A 32 -32.24 17.14 -6.83
CA GLN A 32 -32.99 17.21 -5.57
C GLN A 32 -32.16 16.87 -4.32
N ASP A 33 -30.90 16.44 -4.49
CA ASP A 33 -30.04 15.94 -3.40
C ASP A 33 -30.73 14.82 -2.59
N ILE A 34 -31.30 13.85 -3.32
CA ILE A 34 -32.06 12.73 -2.74
C ILE A 34 -31.33 11.41 -2.96
N LEU A 35 -31.09 10.67 -1.88
CA LEU A 35 -30.78 9.24 -1.93
C LEU A 35 -32.03 8.44 -1.59
N THR A 36 -32.30 7.37 -2.33
CA THR A 36 -33.32 6.38 -1.97
C THR A 36 -32.72 4.99 -1.89
N ILE A 37 -33.00 4.30 -0.80
CA ILE A 37 -32.68 2.88 -0.62
C ILE A 37 -34.01 2.12 -0.58
N TYR A 38 -34.16 1.16 -1.47
CA TYR A 38 -35.35 0.33 -1.57
C TYR A 38 -34.94 -1.14 -1.56
N THR A 39 -35.52 -1.89 -0.65
CA THR A 39 -35.37 -3.34 -0.60
C THR A 39 -36.71 -4.01 -0.70
N PHE A 40 -36.78 -5.04 -1.53
CA PHE A 40 -37.98 -5.83 -1.78
C PHE A 40 -37.65 -7.31 -1.83
N GLN A 41 -38.66 -8.14 -1.62
CA GLN A 41 -38.59 -9.58 -1.76
C GLN A 41 -39.34 -10.00 -3.02
N TYR A 42 -38.73 -10.87 -3.82
CA TYR A 42 -39.40 -11.48 -4.98
C TYR A 42 -39.99 -12.84 -4.58
N ASN A 43 -41.32 -12.95 -4.63
CA ASN A 43 -42.03 -14.15 -4.18
C ASN A 43 -42.34 -15.15 -5.32
N GLY A 44 -41.96 -14.83 -6.56
CA GLY A 44 -42.38 -15.57 -7.75
C GLY A 44 -43.58 -14.91 -8.44
N ASP A 45 -43.91 -15.36 -9.66
CA ASP A 45 -45.10 -14.93 -10.44
C ASP A 45 -45.23 -13.42 -10.70
N GLY A 46 -44.15 -12.65 -10.51
CA GLY A 46 -44.17 -11.19 -10.64
C GLY A 46 -44.61 -10.45 -9.37
N GLU A 47 -44.86 -11.16 -8.26
CA GLU A 47 -45.19 -10.54 -6.98
C GLU A 47 -43.94 -10.03 -6.27
N ILE A 48 -43.99 -8.75 -5.89
CA ILE A 48 -42.98 -8.08 -5.07
C ILE A 48 -43.59 -7.75 -3.71
N GLN A 49 -42.83 -7.97 -2.65
CA GLN A 49 -43.18 -7.56 -1.30
C GLN A 49 -42.17 -6.52 -0.82
N ASP A 50 -42.66 -5.36 -0.42
CA ASP A 50 -41.81 -4.31 0.15
C ASP A 50 -41.20 -4.77 1.48
N VAL A 51 -39.88 -4.60 1.61
CA VAL A 51 -39.15 -4.86 2.86
C VAL A 51 -38.87 -3.55 3.57
N CYS A 52 -38.25 -2.59 2.87
CA CYS A 52 -38.05 -1.23 3.36
C CYS A 52 -37.91 -0.24 2.19
N LEU A 53 -38.27 1.01 2.44
CA LEU A 53 -38.08 2.13 1.51
C LEU A 53 -37.77 3.37 2.34
N GLU A 54 -36.55 3.89 2.19
CA GLU A 54 -36.12 5.11 2.89
C GLU A 54 -35.55 6.12 1.89
N THR A 55 -35.85 7.39 2.15
CA THR A 55 -35.44 8.52 1.32
C THR A 55 -34.74 9.55 2.19
N TYR A 56 -33.51 9.90 1.81
CA TYR A 56 -32.65 10.86 2.50
C TYR A 56 -32.46 12.08 1.63
N SER A 57 -32.95 13.23 2.09
CA SER A 57 -32.78 14.54 1.43
C SER A 57 -31.89 15.45 2.26
N ASP A 58 -30.92 16.11 1.62
CA ASP A 58 -30.04 17.12 2.24
C ASP A 58 -29.20 16.59 3.44
N GLN A 59 -28.98 15.28 3.54
CA GLN A 59 -28.34 14.66 4.71
C GLN A 59 -26.84 14.36 4.54
N PHE A 60 -26.30 14.55 3.33
CA PHE A 60 -24.91 14.21 3.01
C PHE A 60 -23.96 15.42 3.07
N GLY A 61 -24.44 16.59 3.49
CA GLY A 61 -23.61 17.77 3.75
C GLY A 61 -22.86 18.27 2.52
N ASP A 62 -21.56 18.54 2.68
CA ASP A 62 -20.72 19.18 1.65
C ASP A 62 -20.27 18.25 0.50
N VAL A 63 -20.80 17.01 0.42
CA VAL A 63 -20.49 16.12 -0.73
C VAL A 63 -20.97 16.70 -2.06
N GLY A 64 -21.89 17.67 -1.99
CA GLY A 64 -22.41 18.44 -3.12
C GLY A 64 -23.37 17.65 -4.00
N ILE A 65 -24.19 18.38 -4.76
CA ILE A 65 -25.20 17.83 -5.69
C ILE A 65 -24.65 16.77 -6.65
N ASN A 66 -23.35 16.83 -6.95
CA ASN A 66 -22.72 15.94 -7.91
C ASN A 66 -22.41 14.53 -7.36
N PHE A 67 -22.57 14.30 -6.06
CA PHE A 67 -22.37 13.00 -5.42
C PHE A 67 -23.10 11.87 -6.16
N PHE A 68 -24.36 12.12 -6.55
CA PHE A 68 -25.22 11.14 -7.20
C PHE A 68 -24.87 10.88 -8.67
N GLY A 69 -24.09 11.76 -9.31
CA GLY A 69 -23.71 11.62 -10.72
C GLY A 69 -22.81 10.43 -11.02
N SER A 70 -22.22 9.81 -10.00
CA SER A 70 -21.37 8.62 -10.11
C SER A 70 -21.68 7.62 -8.99
N LEU A 71 -22.97 7.51 -8.66
CA LEU A 71 -23.45 6.65 -7.58
C LEU A 71 -23.29 5.18 -7.95
N GLU A 72 -22.63 4.45 -7.06
CA GLU A 72 -22.46 3.00 -7.11
C GLU A 72 -22.80 2.42 -5.76
N PHE A 73 -23.24 1.17 -5.74
CA PHE A 73 -23.46 0.46 -4.49
C PHE A 73 -23.19 -1.02 -4.66
N GLY A 74 -22.96 -1.69 -3.54
CA GLY A 74 -22.83 -3.14 -3.49
C GLY A 74 -23.40 -3.68 -2.20
N VAL A 75 -24.05 -4.84 -2.30
CA VAL A 75 -24.47 -5.59 -1.12
C VAL A 75 -23.29 -6.40 -0.63
N ILE A 76 -22.86 -6.11 0.59
CA ILE A 76 -21.96 -6.97 1.32
C ILE A 76 -22.82 -8.16 1.76
N ASN A 77 -23.61 -8.02 2.81
CA ASN A 77 -24.39 -9.12 3.39
C ASN A 77 -25.77 -8.60 3.83
N GLN A 78 -26.45 -9.35 4.69
CA GLN A 78 -27.77 -9.00 5.22
C GLN A 78 -27.75 -7.75 6.09
N ASP A 79 -26.59 -7.37 6.63
CA ASP A 79 -26.45 -6.24 7.54
C ASP A 79 -25.85 -5.01 6.84
N PHE A 80 -25.11 -5.19 5.74
CA PHE A 80 -24.34 -4.12 5.13
C PHE A 80 -24.53 -4.02 3.61
N VAL A 81 -24.82 -2.80 3.17
CA VAL A 81 -24.62 -2.28 1.82
C VAL A 81 -23.63 -1.14 1.93
N TRP A 82 -22.65 -1.08 1.03
CA TRP A 82 -21.89 0.15 0.82
C TRP A 82 -22.51 0.94 -0.32
N VAL A 83 -22.53 2.25 -0.17
CA VAL A 83 -22.93 3.20 -1.21
C VAL A 83 -21.76 4.16 -1.40
N LYS A 84 -21.44 4.42 -2.65
CA LYS A 84 -20.35 5.28 -3.08
C LYS A 84 -20.88 6.38 -3.98
N GLY A 85 -20.33 7.57 -3.84
CA GLY A 85 -20.47 8.67 -4.79
C GLY A 85 -19.20 9.51 -4.82
N ASP A 86 -19.11 10.46 -5.76
CA ASP A 86 -17.92 11.30 -5.94
C ASP A 86 -18.25 12.77 -5.65
N ASN A 87 -17.43 13.42 -4.82
CA ASN A 87 -17.56 14.84 -4.53
C ASN A 87 -16.78 15.66 -5.57
N TYR A 88 -17.48 16.25 -6.53
CA TYR A 88 -16.88 17.07 -7.59
C TYR A 88 -16.30 18.40 -7.07
N ASN A 89 -16.78 18.90 -5.92
CA ASN A 89 -16.33 20.17 -5.36
C ASN A 89 -14.99 20.03 -4.64
N ASP A 90 -14.65 18.84 -4.15
CA ASP A 90 -13.39 18.53 -3.45
C ASP A 90 -12.54 17.58 -4.29
N SER A 91 -12.06 18.04 -5.45
CA SER A 91 -11.11 17.29 -6.29
C SER A 91 -11.59 15.91 -6.76
N TYR A 92 -12.91 15.72 -6.93
CA TYR A 92 -13.57 14.46 -7.29
C TYR A 92 -13.48 13.36 -6.22
N LYS A 93 -13.11 13.65 -4.97
CA LYS A 93 -12.91 12.62 -3.94
C LYS A 93 -14.11 11.67 -3.81
N THR A 94 -13.81 10.38 -3.81
CA THR A 94 -14.80 9.33 -3.58
C THR A 94 -15.14 9.27 -2.09
N VAL A 95 -16.45 9.27 -1.80
CA VAL A 95 -17.00 9.08 -0.46
C VAL A 95 -17.82 7.79 -0.44
N ILE A 96 -17.59 6.97 0.58
CA ILE A 96 -18.25 5.69 0.80
C ILE A 96 -18.94 5.76 2.16
N PHE A 97 -20.20 5.35 2.23
CA PHE A 97 -20.89 5.12 3.50
C PHE A 97 -21.62 3.78 3.46
N PHE A 98 -22.14 3.38 4.61
CA PHE A 98 -22.83 2.11 4.77
C PHE A 98 -24.30 2.31 5.17
N ALA A 99 -25.13 1.36 4.77
CA ALA A 99 -26.52 1.25 5.19
C ALA A 99 -26.88 -0.22 5.45
N ASN A 100 -27.93 -0.45 6.23
CA ASN A 100 -28.50 -1.77 6.39
C ASN A 100 -29.58 -2.01 5.32
N PRO A 101 -29.48 -3.06 4.50
CA PRO A 101 -30.43 -3.27 3.41
C PRO A 101 -31.81 -3.75 3.87
N LEU A 102 -31.97 -4.26 5.09
CA LEU A 102 -33.23 -4.83 5.55
C LEU A 102 -34.15 -3.79 6.22
N ASP A 103 -33.59 -2.71 6.77
CA ASP A 103 -34.36 -1.57 7.30
C ASP A 103 -34.11 -0.26 6.54
N CYS A 104 -33.21 -0.29 5.55
CA CYS A 104 -32.82 0.81 4.69
C CYS A 104 -32.12 1.95 5.44
N GLN A 105 -31.71 1.76 6.70
CA GLN A 105 -31.11 2.79 7.54
C GLN A 105 -29.63 3.00 7.23
N VAL A 106 -29.22 4.25 7.00
CA VAL A 106 -27.80 4.63 6.91
C VAL A 106 -27.16 4.62 8.30
N TYR A 107 -25.93 4.10 8.38
CA TYR A 107 -25.18 4.05 9.63
C TYR A 107 -24.68 5.45 10.02
N ARG A 108 -24.96 5.84 11.28
CA ARG A 108 -24.64 7.16 11.82
C ARG A 108 -23.86 7.07 13.12
N ASN A 109 -23.05 8.10 13.36
CA ASN A 109 -22.37 8.30 14.63
C ASN A 109 -23.41 8.67 15.71
N PRO A 110 -23.48 7.92 16.82
CA PRO A 110 -24.46 8.18 17.88
C PRO A 110 -24.26 9.53 18.59
N ASP A 111 -23.06 10.11 18.54
CA ASP A 111 -22.75 11.34 19.27
C ASP A 111 -23.26 12.61 18.57
N ASP A 112 -23.17 12.66 17.24
CA ASP A 112 -23.48 13.84 16.43
C ASP A 112 -24.54 13.58 15.33
N ASN A 113 -25.00 12.33 15.19
CA ASN A 113 -25.95 11.88 14.18
C ASN A 113 -25.46 12.05 12.72
N ASN A 114 -24.17 12.31 12.51
CA ASN A 114 -23.58 12.38 11.18
C ASN A 114 -23.44 10.98 10.58
N ILE A 115 -23.55 10.88 9.25
CA ILE A 115 -23.37 9.60 8.54
C ILE A 115 -21.90 9.18 8.65
N TYR A 116 -21.66 7.90 8.96
CA TYR A 116 -20.31 7.36 8.90
C TYR A 116 -19.84 7.32 7.45
N GLN A 117 -18.88 8.18 7.13
CA GLN A 117 -18.31 8.34 5.81
C GLN A 117 -16.82 8.03 5.79
N TYR A 118 -16.40 7.31 4.75
CA TYR A 118 -15.01 7.03 4.43
C TYR A 118 -14.67 7.79 3.16
N GLN A 119 -13.72 8.72 3.25
CA GLN A 119 -13.27 9.52 2.12
C GLN A 119 -11.93 9.01 1.61
N LEU A 120 -11.82 8.82 0.30
CA LEU A 120 -10.57 8.47 -0.35
C LEU A 120 -9.90 9.76 -0.88
N ASP A 121 -8.95 10.31 -0.11
CA ASP A 121 -8.40 11.67 -0.33
C ASP A 121 -7.69 11.91 -1.66
N HIS A 122 -7.45 10.86 -2.45
CA HIS A 122 -6.78 10.92 -3.75
C HIS A 122 -7.49 10.17 -4.86
N PHE A 123 -8.61 9.49 -4.58
CA PHE A 123 -9.33 8.71 -5.57
C PHE A 123 -10.59 9.46 -5.94
N GLY A 124 -10.73 9.83 -7.21
CA GLY A 124 -11.97 10.36 -7.75
C GLY A 124 -12.42 9.63 -8.99
N LYS A 125 -13.73 9.60 -9.23
CA LYS A 125 -14.30 8.75 -10.30
C LYS A 125 -13.84 7.30 -10.15
N SER A 126 -13.92 6.80 -8.92
CA SER A 126 -13.50 5.44 -8.61
C SER A 126 -14.66 4.45 -8.71
N HIS A 127 -14.31 3.24 -9.10
CA HIS A 127 -15.14 2.06 -9.01
C HIS A 127 -14.76 1.30 -7.75
N ILE A 128 -15.77 0.87 -6.99
CA ILE A 128 -15.54 0.08 -5.78
C ILE A 128 -15.91 -1.38 -6.06
N PHE A 129 -14.96 -2.26 -5.80
CA PHE A 129 -15.16 -3.71 -5.74
C PHE A 129 -15.06 -4.13 -4.29
N HIS A 130 -15.78 -5.18 -3.89
CA HIS A 130 -15.63 -5.75 -2.56
C HIS A 130 -15.35 -7.24 -2.65
N THR A 131 -14.53 -7.74 -1.72
CA THR A 131 -14.24 -9.16 -1.60
C THR A 131 -14.40 -9.62 -0.16
N TYR A 132 -14.69 -10.91 -0.03
CA TYR A 132 -14.99 -11.55 1.24
C TYR A 132 -13.89 -12.48 1.70
N TYR A 133 -13.55 -12.37 2.98
CA TYR A 133 -12.72 -13.32 3.68
C TYR A 133 -13.55 -14.12 4.69
N SER A 134 -13.12 -15.35 4.96
CA SER A 134 -13.80 -16.28 5.88
C SER A 134 -13.88 -15.81 7.34
N ASN A 135 -13.17 -14.74 7.69
CA ASN A 135 -13.08 -14.17 9.04
C ASN A 135 -13.98 -12.92 9.24
N GLN A 136 -15.04 -12.75 8.43
CA GLN A 136 -15.94 -11.58 8.48
C GLN A 136 -15.25 -10.25 8.15
N THR A 137 -14.06 -10.29 7.55
CA THR A 137 -13.40 -9.10 7.01
C THR A 137 -13.85 -8.88 5.57
N VAL A 138 -14.23 -7.65 5.25
CA VAL A 138 -14.50 -7.20 3.89
C VAL A 138 -13.35 -6.31 3.46
N SER A 139 -12.77 -6.58 2.29
CA SER A 139 -11.88 -5.62 1.64
C SER A 139 -12.62 -4.89 0.54
N LEU A 140 -12.56 -3.56 0.58
CA LEU A 140 -12.96 -2.72 -0.53
C LEU A 140 -11.71 -2.44 -1.38
N ILE A 141 -11.79 -2.79 -2.66
CA ILE A 141 -10.77 -2.51 -3.66
C ILE A 141 -11.30 -1.35 -4.51
N ALA A 142 -10.64 -0.20 -4.44
CA ALA A 142 -10.99 0.96 -5.25
C ALA A 142 -10.11 1.03 -6.50
N SER A 143 -10.73 1.18 -7.67
CA SER A 143 -10.05 1.44 -8.94
C SER A 143 -10.46 2.81 -9.44
N SER A 144 -9.52 3.74 -9.59
CA SER A 144 -9.83 5.11 -9.98
C SER A 144 -9.37 5.46 -11.38
N SER A 145 -10.19 6.24 -12.10
CA SER A 145 -9.81 6.87 -13.36
C SER A 145 -9.14 8.23 -13.17
N LEU A 146 -9.24 8.81 -11.97
CA LEU A 146 -8.68 10.11 -11.62
C LEU A 146 -8.04 10.02 -10.23
N ILE A 147 -6.71 9.87 -10.20
CA ILE A 147 -5.95 9.88 -8.97
C ILE A 147 -5.36 11.28 -8.81
N ASN A 148 -6.00 12.13 -8.01
CA ASN A 148 -5.60 13.53 -7.82
C ASN A 148 -4.48 13.72 -6.78
N GLY A 149 -4.05 12.64 -6.12
CA GLY A 149 -2.77 12.60 -5.42
C GLY A 149 -1.73 12.03 -6.36
N LYS A 150 -0.63 12.76 -6.60
CA LYS A 150 0.56 12.09 -7.13
C LYS A 150 0.98 11.07 -6.07
N MET A 151 0.60 9.81 -6.23
CA MET A 151 1.06 8.75 -5.37
C MET A 151 2.54 8.59 -5.72
N CYS A 152 3.38 9.29 -4.97
CA CYS A 152 4.80 9.26 -5.23
C CYS A 152 5.35 7.90 -4.78
N PRO A 153 6.40 7.39 -5.45
CA PRO A 153 7.16 6.28 -4.93
C PRO A 153 7.54 6.50 -3.46
N GLN A 154 7.61 5.42 -2.68
CA GLN A 154 7.67 5.41 -1.21
C GLN A 154 8.71 6.39 -0.60
N PHE A 155 9.84 6.61 -1.27
CA PHE A 155 10.93 7.45 -0.76
C PHE A 155 11.04 8.82 -1.45
N CYS A 156 10.09 9.18 -2.31
CA CYS A 156 10.03 10.54 -2.84
C CYS A 156 9.25 11.46 -1.87
N ALA A 157 9.79 12.65 -1.60
CA ALA A 157 9.03 13.71 -0.92
C ALA A 157 8.08 14.43 -1.88
N THR A 158 8.53 14.67 -3.11
CA THR A 158 7.71 15.11 -4.24
C THR A 158 8.05 14.27 -5.46
N CYS A 159 7.10 14.12 -6.37
CA CYS A 159 7.29 13.36 -7.60
C CYS A 159 6.77 14.11 -8.82
N ILE A 160 7.39 13.82 -9.96
CA ILE A 160 6.95 14.33 -11.25
C ILE A 160 5.68 13.55 -11.66
N ASP A 161 5.74 12.23 -11.52
CA ASP A 161 4.68 11.26 -11.78
C ASP A 161 4.78 10.05 -10.81
N PHE A 162 4.08 8.95 -11.09
CA PHE A 162 4.05 7.77 -10.20
C PHE A 162 5.31 6.90 -10.25
N GLU A 163 6.23 7.13 -11.19
CA GLU A 163 7.50 6.39 -11.33
C GLU A 163 8.73 7.24 -10.99
N ASN A 164 8.64 8.56 -11.19
CA ASN A 164 9.75 9.49 -11.15
C ASN A 164 9.65 10.47 -9.96
N CYS A 165 10.66 10.43 -9.08
CA CYS A 165 10.80 11.43 -8.03
C CYS A 165 11.22 12.80 -8.59
N ASP A 166 10.75 13.86 -7.95
CA ASP A 166 11.19 15.24 -8.12
C ASP A 166 12.13 15.64 -6.96
N SER A 167 11.83 15.15 -5.75
CA SER A 167 12.70 15.23 -4.58
C SER A 167 12.55 14.01 -3.67
N CYS A 168 13.55 13.77 -2.81
CA CYS A 168 13.58 12.63 -1.88
C CYS A 168 13.15 13.03 -0.47
N VAL A 169 12.62 12.07 0.28
CA VAL A 169 12.47 12.21 1.73
C VAL A 169 13.84 12.48 2.38
N SER A 170 13.84 13.25 3.45
CA SER A 170 15.07 13.55 4.20
C SER A 170 15.54 12.30 4.94
N ALA A 171 16.83 12.01 4.86
CA ALA A 171 17.46 10.87 5.51
C ALA A 171 18.86 11.26 6.01
N ASN A 172 19.47 10.39 6.81
CA ASN A 172 20.85 10.53 7.29
C ASN A 172 21.93 10.56 6.18
N VAL A 173 21.61 10.07 4.97
CA VAL A 173 22.48 10.11 3.79
C VAL A 173 21.77 10.72 2.58
N GLN A 174 22.56 11.24 1.63
CA GLN A 174 22.01 11.82 0.41
C GLN A 174 21.49 10.73 -0.55
N ARG A 175 20.17 10.70 -0.73
CA ARG A 175 19.48 9.82 -1.70
C ARG A 175 19.59 10.37 -3.13
N ASN A 176 19.59 9.46 -4.11
CA ASN A 176 19.63 9.81 -5.52
C ASN A 176 18.22 9.85 -6.12
N VAL A 177 17.77 11.04 -6.51
CA VAL A 177 16.44 11.25 -7.14
C VAL A 177 16.25 10.43 -8.41
N ASN A 178 17.32 10.21 -9.19
CA ASN A 178 17.27 9.45 -10.43
C ASN A 178 17.14 7.94 -10.20
N ASN A 179 17.36 7.47 -8.97
CA ASN A 179 17.22 6.06 -8.58
C ASN A 179 16.07 5.89 -7.59
N GLN A 180 14.95 6.59 -7.85
CA GLN A 180 13.73 6.51 -7.03
C GLN A 180 13.96 6.77 -5.53
N CYS A 181 14.97 7.59 -5.22
CA CYS A 181 15.36 7.91 -3.85
C CYS A 181 15.72 6.68 -3.00
N LEU A 182 16.18 5.59 -3.61
CA LEU A 182 16.74 4.46 -2.88
C LEU A 182 18.03 4.85 -2.14
N CYS A 183 18.36 4.09 -1.10
CA CYS A 183 19.65 4.23 -0.41
C CYS A 183 20.81 4.03 -1.40
N PRO A 184 21.86 4.85 -1.32
CA PRO A 184 23.03 4.69 -2.17
C PRO A 184 23.80 3.40 -1.81
N ASP A 185 24.70 3.00 -2.71
CA ASP A 185 25.63 1.89 -2.45
C ASP A 185 26.34 2.08 -1.10
N LYS A 186 26.66 0.96 -0.44
CA LYS A 186 27.11 0.82 0.95
C LYS A 186 26.05 1.09 2.02
N TYR A 187 24.80 1.33 1.65
CA TYR A 187 23.71 1.45 2.59
C TYR A 187 22.47 0.64 2.17
N TYR A 188 21.68 0.23 3.15
CA TYR A 188 20.38 -0.40 2.96
C TYR A 188 19.29 0.36 3.72
N GLN A 189 18.04 0.17 3.33
CA GLN A 189 16.89 0.85 3.92
C GLN A 189 16.59 0.33 5.33
N ASP A 190 16.50 1.21 6.32
CA ASP A 190 15.91 0.85 7.62
C ASP A 190 14.42 0.55 7.45
N GLN A 191 13.95 -0.55 8.03
CA GLN A 191 12.53 -0.93 7.97
C GLN A 191 11.65 -0.11 8.91
N THR A 192 12.25 0.60 9.87
CA THR A 192 11.54 1.34 10.92
C THR A 192 11.58 2.86 10.76
N SER A 193 12.39 3.36 9.83
CA SER A 193 12.57 4.80 9.58
C SER A 193 12.89 5.07 8.11
N ASP A 194 12.93 6.36 7.73
CA ASP A 194 13.36 6.80 6.40
C ASP A 194 14.89 6.87 6.26
N ASP A 195 15.66 6.39 7.24
CA ASP A 195 17.12 6.41 7.19
C ASP A 195 17.71 5.22 6.42
N CYS A 196 18.96 5.38 6.01
CA CYS A 196 19.77 4.33 5.39
C CYS A 196 20.85 3.86 6.36
N LEU A 197 20.92 2.56 6.61
CA LEU A 197 21.90 1.94 7.51
C LEU A 197 23.09 1.43 6.70
N GLU A 198 24.30 1.54 7.26
CA GLU A 198 25.52 1.12 6.59
C GLU A 198 25.56 -0.41 6.41
N CYS A 199 26.02 -0.85 5.24
CA CYS A 199 26.21 -2.26 4.93
C CYS A 199 27.28 -2.91 5.82
N PRO A 200 27.25 -4.25 5.97
CA PRO A 200 28.32 -4.99 6.62
C PRO A 200 29.69 -4.71 5.99
N GLN A 201 30.75 -4.84 6.79
CA GLN A 201 32.11 -4.61 6.34
C GLN A 201 32.43 -5.45 5.09
N TYR A 202 33.01 -4.81 4.07
CA TYR A 202 33.36 -5.37 2.76
C TYR A 202 32.20 -5.60 1.78
N CYS A 203 30.98 -5.24 2.14
CA CYS A 203 29.85 -5.29 1.21
C CYS A 203 29.66 -3.95 0.51
N GLU A 204 29.56 -4.00 -0.82
CA GLU A 204 29.28 -2.81 -1.63
C GLU A 204 27.76 -2.59 -1.73
N ILE A 205 27.00 -3.67 -1.93
CA ILE A 205 25.53 -3.65 -1.93
C ILE A 205 25.04 -4.73 -0.96
N CYS A 206 24.08 -4.39 -0.12
CA CYS A 206 23.48 -5.31 0.86
C CYS A 206 21.97 -5.10 0.94
N TYR A 207 21.25 -6.15 1.36
CA TYR A 207 19.80 -6.07 1.62
C TYR A 207 19.51 -5.70 3.08
N ASP A 208 20.39 -6.13 3.99
CA ASP A 208 20.28 -5.93 5.42
C ASP A 208 21.66 -6.12 6.09
N SER A 209 21.71 -5.99 7.41
CA SER A 209 22.92 -6.17 8.23
C SER A 209 23.58 -7.56 8.19
N SER A 210 22.95 -8.55 7.55
CA SER A 210 23.36 -9.95 7.50
C SER A 210 23.42 -10.55 6.08
N THR A 211 23.02 -9.78 5.06
CA THR A 211 22.92 -10.28 3.69
C THR A 211 23.56 -9.30 2.72
N CYS A 212 24.62 -9.74 2.04
CA CYS A 212 25.29 -8.98 1.01
C CYS A 212 24.90 -9.47 -0.40
N GLN A 213 24.74 -8.53 -1.32
CA GLN A 213 24.47 -8.80 -2.72
C GLN A 213 25.76 -8.75 -3.56
N SER A 214 26.67 -7.82 -3.24
CA SER A 214 27.97 -7.71 -3.88
C SER A 214 29.04 -7.24 -2.88
N CYS A 215 30.28 -7.60 -3.19
CA CYS A 215 31.44 -7.21 -2.40
C CYS A 215 32.12 -5.98 -3.00
N ILE A 216 32.84 -5.25 -2.15
CA ILE A 216 33.78 -4.23 -2.60
C ILE A 216 34.81 -4.85 -3.54
N SER A 217 35.36 -4.03 -4.43
CA SER A 217 36.49 -4.45 -5.26
C SER A 217 37.73 -4.67 -4.39
N SER A 218 38.37 -5.83 -4.55
CA SER A 218 39.60 -6.20 -3.84
C SER A 218 40.49 -7.05 -4.73
N ASP A 219 41.80 -7.01 -4.49
CA ASP A 219 42.70 -8.04 -5.02
C ASP A 219 42.43 -9.35 -4.27
N GLY A 220 42.25 -10.46 -5.00
CA GLY A 220 41.87 -11.77 -4.46
C GLY A 220 40.36 -12.00 -4.34
N GLU A 221 39.97 -13.22 -3.97
CA GLU A 221 38.57 -13.64 -4.02
C GLU A 221 37.84 -13.47 -2.67
N ARG A 222 36.70 -12.76 -2.72
CA ARG A 222 35.73 -12.64 -1.63
C ARG A 222 34.52 -13.55 -1.86
N ASP A 223 33.88 -13.95 -0.79
CA ASP A 223 32.68 -14.79 -0.81
C ASP A 223 31.47 -14.02 -0.28
N VAL A 224 30.55 -13.71 -1.20
CA VAL A 224 29.30 -13.01 -0.90
C VAL A 224 28.46 -13.77 0.13
N SER A 225 28.52 -15.11 0.15
CA SER A 225 27.70 -15.94 1.05
C SER A 225 28.11 -15.84 2.53
N ILE A 226 29.31 -15.33 2.81
CA ILE A 226 29.83 -15.12 4.15
C ILE A 226 30.19 -13.65 4.38
N LEU A 227 29.30 -12.74 3.97
CA LEU A 227 29.46 -11.29 4.15
C LEU A 227 30.75 -10.75 3.52
N CYS A 228 31.08 -11.22 2.33
CA CYS A 228 32.24 -10.75 1.57
C CYS A 228 33.58 -10.95 2.27
N ASN A 229 33.68 -11.89 3.21
CA ASN A 229 34.96 -12.34 3.75
C ASN A 229 35.81 -13.03 2.66
N CYS A 230 37.13 -13.04 2.86
CA CYS A 230 38.04 -13.73 1.94
C CYS A 230 37.71 -15.23 1.88
N LYS A 231 37.73 -15.79 0.65
CA LYS A 231 37.49 -17.22 0.43
C LYS A 231 38.56 -18.09 1.09
N ASP A 232 38.22 -19.37 1.29
CA ASP A 232 39.18 -20.41 1.64
C ASP A 232 40.38 -20.39 0.67
N GLY A 233 41.59 -20.32 1.21
CA GLY A 233 42.81 -20.11 0.43
C GLY A 233 43.39 -18.70 0.54
N TYR A 234 42.60 -17.72 0.97
CA TYR A 234 43.00 -16.32 1.13
C TYR A 234 42.93 -15.87 2.59
N TYR A 235 43.68 -14.82 2.94
CA TYR A 235 43.56 -14.14 4.23
C TYR A 235 43.36 -12.64 4.03
N GLN A 236 42.63 -12.02 4.94
CA GLN A 236 42.40 -10.57 4.93
C GLN A 236 43.71 -9.84 5.26
N ASP A 237 44.16 -8.97 4.37
CA ASP A 237 45.25 -8.04 4.68
C ASP A 237 44.74 -7.02 5.73
N ILE A 238 45.55 -6.77 6.75
CA ILE A 238 45.19 -5.83 7.84
C ILE A 238 45.41 -4.39 7.38
N GLY A 239 46.30 -4.17 6.40
CA GLY A 239 46.64 -2.85 5.89
C GLY A 239 45.80 -2.35 4.72
N SER A 240 44.95 -3.22 4.14
CA SER A 240 44.13 -2.90 2.97
C SER A 240 42.86 -3.73 2.92
N ASP A 241 41.96 -3.42 2.00
CA ASP A 241 40.75 -4.19 1.74
C ASP A 241 41.00 -5.40 0.83
N ASN A 242 42.24 -5.90 0.74
CA ASN A 242 42.61 -7.00 -0.14
C ASN A 242 42.58 -8.37 0.55
N CYS A 243 42.37 -9.41 -0.25
CA CYS A 243 42.48 -10.82 0.11
C CYS A 243 43.76 -11.40 -0.51
N LEU A 244 44.73 -11.78 0.32
CA LEU A 244 46.03 -12.28 -0.14
C LEU A 244 46.03 -13.81 -0.16
N ASP A 245 46.52 -14.40 -1.26
CA ASP A 245 46.62 -15.86 -1.41
C ASP A 245 47.66 -16.43 -0.43
N MET A 246 47.27 -17.47 0.31
CA MET A 246 48.16 -18.19 1.22
C MET A 246 49.30 -18.92 0.49
N SER A 247 49.18 -19.18 -0.82
CA SER A 247 50.23 -19.80 -1.63
C SER A 247 51.47 -18.90 -1.80
N GLU A 248 51.31 -17.58 -1.72
CA GLU A 248 52.42 -16.62 -1.85
C GLU A 248 53.28 -16.52 -0.58
N LEU A 249 52.74 -16.92 0.58
CA LEU A 249 53.49 -16.93 1.86
C LEU A 249 54.59 -18.02 1.91
N TYR A 250 54.57 -19.00 1.00
CA TYR A 250 55.57 -20.07 0.97
C TYR A 250 56.89 -19.68 0.29
N TRP A 251 56.96 -18.54 -0.42
CA TRP A 251 58.16 -18.14 -1.16
C TRP A 251 59.05 -17.12 -0.45
N ALA A 252 58.59 -16.53 0.67
CA ALA A 252 59.42 -15.65 1.49
C ALA A 252 60.21 -16.46 2.55
N ARG A 253 61.19 -17.27 2.14
CA ARG A 253 62.22 -17.80 3.05
C ARG A 253 63.61 -17.86 2.43
N TRP A 254 64.46 -16.92 2.83
CA TRP A 254 65.92 -17.07 2.81
C TRP A 254 66.33 -18.21 3.76
N GLY A 255 67.09 -19.19 3.25
CA GLY A 255 67.93 -20.06 4.07
C GLY A 255 67.21 -21.23 4.75
N LYS A 256 67.62 -22.45 4.39
CA LYS A 256 67.16 -23.75 4.90
C LYS A 256 67.24 -23.86 6.44
N ARG A 257 66.10 -23.73 7.15
CA ARG A 257 65.72 -24.44 8.40
C ARG A 257 64.38 -23.89 8.93
N CYS A 258 63.39 -24.76 9.13
CA CYS A 258 62.10 -24.42 9.72
C CYS A 258 62.18 -24.40 11.26
N ILE A 259 62.03 -23.22 11.85
CA ILE A 259 61.68 -23.03 13.27
C ILE A 259 60.30 -22.40 13.35
N LYS A 260 59.43 -22.98 14.18
CA LYS A 260 58.07 -22.53 14.53
C LYS A 260 58.18 -21.43 15.58
N PHE A 261 57.66 -20.24 15.31
CA PHE A 261 57.33 -19.25 16.34
C PHE A 261 55.87 -18.87 16.22
N MET A 262 55.10 -19.21 17.27
CA MET A 262 53.75 -18.76 17.51
C MET A 262 53.87 -17.79 18.69
N LEU A 263 53.65 -16.50 18.45
CA LEU A 263 53.58 -15.48 19.48
C LEU A 263 52.10 -15.15 19.64
N MET A 264 51.50 -15.61 20.74
CA MET A 264 50.14 -15.28 21.13
C MET A 264 50.22 -14.58 22.49
N GLN A 265 49.98 -13.27 22.51
CA GLN A 265 49.69 -12.55 23.75
C GLN A 265 48.21 -12.75 24.08
N VAL A 266 47.94 -13.27 25.28
CA VAL A 266 46.59 -13.30 25.89
C VAL A 266 46.61 -12.34 27.07
N ARG A 267 45.73 -11.33 27.04
CA ARG A 267 45.37 -10.52 28.21
C ARG A 267 44.08 -11.11 28.80
N LEU A 268 44.18 -11.73 29.97
CA LEU A 268 43.02 -12.01 30.81
C LEU A 268 42.73 -10.74 31.62
N ILE A 269 41.55 -10.17 31.45
CA ILE A 269 41.01 -9.14 32.35
C ILE A 269 40.24 -9.90 33.44
N SER A 270 40.54 -9.58 34.69
CA SER A 270 39.75 -9.95 35.88
C SER A 270 38.52 -9.07 36.02
#